data_AF-A0A1R4EJ22-F1
#
_entry.id   AF-A0A1R4EJ22-F1
#
_cell.length_a   1.000
_cell.length_b   1.000
_cell.length_c   1.000
_cell.angle_alpha   90.00
_cell.angle_beta   90.00
_cell.angle_gamma   90.00
#
_symmetry.space_group_name_H-M   'P 1'
#
loop_
_entity.id
_entity.type
_entity.pdbx_description
1 polymer ?
#
loop_
_entity_poly.entity_id
_entity_poly.type
_entity_poly.pdbx_seq_one_letter_code
_entity_poly.pdbx_strand_id
1 'polypeptide(L)'
;MKNINLKPSQKLIDLSKVKILIHPHAEDALTLWQRFRSRNNQIDFFGLDKFYQPPLRLIEGNDSTLYFINEFNKVEQILVSRSSDKYPCLVTPESIQDIQMLSWIEVLNLVFSKDVHHPQLFKALKQGAPKSIICKLMGIDILTINNYCCFAGIARTNFEYQQSKISIEKGLVGLPMNMDWMVN
;
A
#
# COMPACT_ATOMS: atom_id res chain seq x y z
N MET A 1 -29.18 -4.40 20.04
CA MET A 1 -28.64 -4.17 18.68
C MET A 1 -28.23 -2.70 18.59
N LYS A 2 -26.93 -2.41 18.42
CA LYS A 2 -26.48 -1.02 18.22
C LYS A 2 -26.82 -0.63 16.78
N ASN A 3 -27.65 0.39 16.60
CA ASN A 3 -27.90 0.98 15.28
C ASN A 3 -26.56 1.41 14.70
N ILE A 4 -26.14 0.74 13.62
CA ILE A 4 -25.03 1.20 12.79
C ILE A 4 -25.56 2.41 12.05
N ASN A 5 -25.29 3.61 12.57
CA ASN A 5 -25.64 4.86 11.90
C ASN A 5 -24.74 5.02 10.66
N LEU A 6 -25.12 4.36 9.58
CA LEU A 6 -24.56 4.61 8.25
C LEU A 6 -24.91 6.04 7.84
N LYS A 7 -23.96 6.75 7.22
CA LYS A 7 -24.31 8.04 6.59
C LYS A 7 -25.35 7.77 5.49
N PRO A 8 -26.23 8.74 5.16
CA PRO A 8 -27.37 8.52 4.24
C PRO A 8 -27.01 7.95 2.86
N SER A 9 -25.77 8.11 2.42
CA SER A 9 -25.25 7.66 1.14
C SER A 9 -24.47 6.33 1.20
N GLN A 10 -24.31 5.73 2.38
CA GLN A 10 -23.53 4.51 2.56
C GLN A 10 -24.44 3.27 2.47
N LYS A 11 -23.98 2.25 1.74
CA LYS A 11 -24.70 0.98 1.58
C LYS A 11 -23.81 -0.18 2.01
N LEU A 12 -24.33 -1.06 2.85
CA LEU A 12 -23.66 -2.33 3.16
C LEU A 12 -24.20 -3.40 2.22
N ILE A 13 -23.31 -4.05 1.46
CA ILE A 13 -23.64 -5.11 0.52
C ILE A 13 -22.73 -6.31 0.75
N ASP A 14 -23.14 -7.47 0.27
CA ASP A 14 -22.34 -8.69 0.30
C ASP A 14 -21.90 -9.06 -1.11
N LEU A 15 -20.60 -9.03 -1.39
CA LEU A 15 -20.07 -9.40 -2.70
C LEU A 15 -19.32 -10.73 -2.62
N SER A 16 -19.58 -11.61 -3.58
CA SER A 16 -18.67 -12.73 -3.87
C SER A 16 -17.47 -12.21 -4.69
N LYS A 17 -16.55 -13.11 -5.05
CA LYS A 17 -15.32 -12.85 -5.84
C LYS A 17 -15.55 -12.34 -7.28
N VAL A 18 -16.61 -11.59 -7.55
CA VAL A 18 -16.90 -10.94 -8.83
C VAL A 18 -15.89 -9.82 -9.04
N LYS A 19 -15.32 -9.71 -10.26
CA LYS A 19 -14.27 -8.75 -10.70
C LYS A 19 -14.15 -7.52 -9.78
N ILE A 20 -13.33 -7.64 -8.75
CA ILE A 20 -12.98 -6.55 -7.85
C ILE A 20 -12.03 -5.65 -8.65
N LEU A 21 -12.50 -4.46 -9.06
CA LEU A 21 -11.73 -3.51 -9.84
C LEU A 21 -11.12 -2.46 -8.93
N ILE A 22 -9.87 -2.08 -9.20
CA ILE A 22 -9.27 -0.95 -8.51
C ILE A 22 -9.73 0.36 -9.13
N HIS A 23 -9.98 1.36 -8.29
CA HIS A 23 -10.27 2.69 -8.79
C HIS A 23 -9.04 3.28 -9.50
N PRO A 24 -9.17 3.93 -10.68
CA PRO A 24 -8.02 4.45 -11.44
C PRO A 24 -7.07 5.34 -10.61
N HIS A 25 -7.63 6.22 -9.76
CA HIS A 25 -6.84 7.07 -8.86
C HIS A 25 -6.11 6.36 -7.71
N ALA A 26 -6.33 5.05 -7.52
CA ALA A 26 -5.65 4.22 -6.52
C ALA A 26 -4.62 3.25 -7.15
N GLU A 27 -4.56 3.13 -8.49
CA GLU A 27 -3.70 2.16 -9.19
C GLU A 27 -2.21 2.34 -8.89
N ASP A 28 -1.71 3.58 -8.93
CA ASP A 28 -0.30 3.88 -8.64
C ASP A 28 0.06 3.50 -7.20
N ALA A 29 -0.84 3.76 -6.26
CA ALA A 29 -0.67 3.41 -4.86
C ALA A 29 -0.65 1.90 -4.67
N LEU A 30 -1.57 1.14 -5.31
CA LEU A 30 -1.56 -0.32 -5.27
C LEU A 30 -0.26 -0.88 -5.85
N THR A 31 0.18 -0.36 -7.00
CA THR A 31 1.40 -0.81 -7.68
C THR A 31 2.63 -0.64 -6.78
N LEU A 32 2.75 0.52 -6.13
CA LEU A 32 3.83 0.78 -5.20
C LEU A 32 3.70 -0.09 -3.95
N TRP A 33 2.48 -0.24 -3.42
CA TRP A 33 2.22 -1.09 -2.27
C TRP A 33 2.62 -2.55 -2.53
N GLN A 34 2.24 -3.12 -3.67
CA GLN A 34 2.58 -4.49 -4.07
C GLN A 34 4.10 -4.72 -4.16
N ARG A 35 4.85 -3.69 -4.58
CA ARG A 35 6.31 -3.76 -4.70
C ARG A 35 7.03 -3.80 -3.35
N PHE A 36 6.49 -3.12 -2.34
CA PHE A 36 7.17 -2.90 -1.05
C PHE A 36 6.57 -3.66 0.13
N ARG A 37 5.39 -4.28 -0.04
CA ARG A 37 4.76 -5.07 1.03
C ARG A 37 5.63 -6.25 1.47
N SER A 38 5.62 -6.53 2.78
CA SER A 38 6.16 -7.80 3.30
C SER A 38 5.17 -8.93 3.00
N ARG A 39 5.71 -10.11 2.63
CA ARG A 39 4.90 -11.31 2.36
C ARG A 39 4.51 -12.07 3.64
N ASN A 40 5.14 -11.77 4.78
CA ASN A 40 5.11 -12.62 5.97
C ASN A 40 4.17 -12.15 7.10
N ASN A 41 3.55 -10.97 6.98
CA ASN A 41 2.76 -10.37 8.06
C ASN A 41 1.25 -10.30 7.76
N GLN A 42 0.68 -11.35 7.18
CA GLN A 42 -0.72 -11.35 6.80
C GLN A 42 -1.57 -12.03 7.87
N ILE A 43 -2.40 -11.24 8.57
CA ILE A 43 -3.47 -11.78 9.41
C ILE A 43 -4.59 -12.25 8.48
N ASP A 44 -4.91 -13.53 8.55
CA ASP A 44 -6.00 -14.14 7.79
C ASP A 44 -7.33 -13.91 8.53
N PHE A 45 -8.17 -13.02 7.99
CA PHE A 45 -9.51 -12.76 8.53
C PHE A 45 -10.57 -13.73 7.98
N PHE A 46 -10.22 -14.61 7.02
CA PHE A 46 -11.17 -15.51 6.34
C PHE A 46 -11.54 -16.72 7.19
N GLY A 47 -10.75 -17.02 8.23
CA GLY A 47 -11.13 -17.98 9.26
C GLY A 47 -12.20 -17.47 10.23
N LEU A 48 -12.54 -16.17 10.19
CA LEU A 48 -13.58 -15.58 11.04
C LEU A 48 -14.96 -15.72 10.40
N ASP A 49 -15.98 -15.93 11.24
CA ASP A 49 -17.37 -15.78 10.82
C ASP A 49 -17.58 -14.38 10.22
N LYS A 50 -18.36 -14.32 9.13
CA LYS A 50 -18.70 -13.12 8.38
C LYS A 50 -19.17 -11.95 9.26
N PHE A 51 -19.83 -12.21 10.39
CA PHE A 51 -20.22 -11.15 11.33
C PHE A 51 -19.04 -10.40 11.97
N TYR A 52 -17.88 -11.04 12.06
CA TYR A 52 -16.66 -10.46 12.63
C TYR A 52 -15.66 -9.99 11.56
N GLN A 53 -15.97 -10.24 10.27
CA GLN A 53 -15.13 -9.77 9.18
C GLN A 53 -15.31 -8.26 8.98
N PRO A 54 -14.21 -7.47 9.01
CA PRO A 54 -14.30 -6.04 8.77
C PRO A 54 -14.71 -5.77 7.30
N PRO A 55 -15.68 -4.87 7.05
CA PRO A 55 -16.18 -4.63 5.70
C PRO A 55 -15.15 -3.95 4.80
N LEU A 56 -15.05 -4.39 3.55
CA LEU A 56 -14.25 -3.72 2.53
C LEU A 56 -14.89 -2.41 2.11
N ARG A 57 -14.09 -1.37 1.87
CA ARG A 57 -14.62 -0.11 1.32
C ARG A 57 -14.63 -0.14 -0.20
N LEU A 58 -15.78 0.19 -0.77
CA LEU A 58 -16.00 0.27 -2.20
C LEU A 58 -16.58 1.64 -2.58
N ILE A 59 -16.34 2.03 -3.82
CA ILE A 59 -16.90 3.23 -4.44
C ILE A 59 -17.69 2.83 -5.67
N GLU A 60 -18.88 3.43 -5.81
CA GLU A 60 -19.72 3.29 -6.99
C GLU A 60 -19.25 4.28 -8.08
N GLY A 61 -18.90 3.77 -9.25
CA GLY A 61 -18.60 4.57 -10.44
C GLY A 61 -19.82 4.77 -11.34
N ASN A 62 -19.61 5.45 -12.47
CA ASN A 62 -20.67 5.92 -13.36
C ASN A 62 -21.58 4.79 -13.91
N ASP A 63 -21.06 3.58 -14.08
CA ASP A 63 -21.78 2.42 -14.65
C ASP A 63 -22.22 1.40 -13.59
N SER A 64 -22.52 1.84 -12.36
CA SER A 64 -22.77 0.94 -11.21
C SER A 64 -21.61 -0.03 -10.93
N THR A 65 -20.43 0.26 -11.49
CA THR A 65 -19.21 -0.53 -11.27
C THR A 65 -18.67 -0.20 -9.90
N LEU A 66 -18.30 -1.23 -9.14
CA LEU A 66 -17.79 -1.08 -7.80
C LEU A 66 -16.26 -1.18 -7.80
N TYR A 67 -15.62 -0.17 -7.24
CA TYR A 67 -14.17 -0.06 -7.18
C TYR A 67 -13.68 -0.13 -5.74
N PHE A 68 -12.62 -0.89 -5.47
CA PHE A 68 -11.89 -0.74 -4.21
C PHE A 68 -10.84 0.37 -4.34
N ILE A 69 -10.51 0.97 -3.20
CA ILE A 69 -9.60 2.13 -3.13
C ILE A 69 -8.45 1.93 -2.14
N ASN A 70 -8.61 1.05 -1.16
CA ASN A 70 -7.66 0.83 -0.08
C ASN A 70 -7.75 -0.63 0.43
N GLU A 71 -7.17 -0.91 1.59
CA GLU A 71 -7.13 -2.25 2.20
C GLU A 71 -6.59 -3.32 1.23
N PHE A 72 -5.55 -2.96 0.48
CA PHE A 72 -4.96 -3.78 -0.57
C PHE A 72 -4.60 -5.20 -0.12
N ASN A 73 -4.18 -5.34 1.14
CA ASN A 73 -3.89 -6.64 1.74
C ASN A 73 -5.13 -7.54 1.81
N LYS A 74 -6.26 -7.00 2.27
CA LYS A 74 -7.51 -7.78 2.38
C LYS A 74 -8.01 -8.17 1.00
N VAL A 75 -7.99 -7.22 0.05
CA VAL A 75 -8.37 -7.49 -1.35
C VAL A 75 -7.51 -8.60 -1.96
N GLU A 76 -6.19 -8.56 -1.75
CA GLU A 76 -5.30 -9.63 -2.19
C GLU A 76 -5.68 -10.99 -1.58
N GLN A 77 -5.95 -11.04 -0.27
CA GLN A 77 -6.39 -12.27 0.38
C GLN A 77 -7.72 -12.80 -0.19
N ILE A 78 -8.69 -11.92 -0.52
CA ILE A 78 -9.94 -12.32 -1.20
C ILE A 78 -9.64 -12.93 -2.57
N LEU A 79 -8.73 -12.30 -3.32
CA LEU A 79 -8.35 -12.75 -4.65
C LEU A 79 -7.60 -14.08 -4.62
N VAL A 80 -6.83 -14.37 -3.58
CA VAL A 80 -6.11 -15.64 -3.39
C VAL A 80 -7.02 -16.72 -2.79
N SER A 81 -7.99 -16.35 -1.94
CA SER A 81 -8.91 -17.29 -1.32
C SER A 81 -9.64 -18.15 -2.36
N ARG A 82 -9.73 -19.45 -2.07
CA ARG A 82 -10.47 -20.43 -2.88
C ARG A 82 -11.95 -20.47 -2.52
N SER A 83 -12.36 -19.81 -1.43
CA SER A 83 -13.76 -19.82 -1.02
C SER A 83 -14.61 -18.91 -1.90
N SER A 84 -15.83 -19.35 -2.19
CA SER A 84 -16.87 -18.58 -2.87
C SER A 84 -17.63 -17.66 -1.91
N ASP A 85 -17.06 -17.41 -0.72
CA ASP A 85 -17.73 -16.70 0.36
C ASP A 85 -18.04 -15.26 -0.05
N LYS A 86 -19.14 -14.76 0.51
CA LYS A 86 -19.54 -13.38 0.34
C LYS A 86 -18.91 -12.55 1.46
N TYR A 87 -18.27 -11.45 1.07
CA TYR A 87 -17.61 -10.55 1.99
C TYR A 87 -18.46 -9.30 2.22
N PRO A 88 -18.54 -8.80 3.46
CA PRO A 88 -19.23 -7.56 3.73
C PRO A 88 -18.46 -6.40 3.08
N CYS A 89 -19.17 -5.54 2.36
CA CYS A 89 -18.63 -4.38 1.66
C CYS A 89 -19.45 -3.14 2.00
N LEU A 90 -18.76 -2.06 2.35
CA LEU A 90 -19.32 -0.74 2.58
C LEU A 90 -19.09 0.12 1.33
N VAL A 91 -20.15 0.43 0.60
CA VAL A 91 -20.12 1.36 -0.51
C VAL A 91 -20.23 2.79 0.02
N THR A 92 -19.26 3.64 -0.29
CA THR A 92 -19.25 5.06 0.10
C THR A 92 -19.01 5.96 -1.12
N PRO A 93 -19.65 7.14 -1.20
CA PRO A 93 -19.20 8.17 -2.13
C PRO A 93 -17.99 8.88 -1.52
N GLU A 94 -16.88 8.90 -2.22
CA GLU A 94 -15.68 9.64 -1.83
C GLU A 94 -15.26 10.59 -2.96
N SER A 95 -14.65 11.71 -2.59
CA SER A 95 -14.03 12.60 -3.57
C SER A 95 -12.76 11.96 -4.13
N ILE A 96 -12.31 12.40 -5.32
CA ILE A 96 -11.03 11.95 -5.91
C ILE A 96 -9.88 12.18 -4.92
N GLN A 97 -9.90 13.29 -4.18
CA GLN A 97 -8.88 13.61 -3.19
C GLN A 97 -8.88 12.61 -2.03
N ASP A 98 -10.06 12.22 -1.54
CA ASP A 98 -10.20 11.24 -0.46
C ASP A 98 -9.75 9.85 -0.92
N ILE A 99 -10.08 9.45 -2.16
CA ILE A 99 -9.59 8.20 -2.78
C ILE A 99 -8.06 8.17 -2.79
N GLN A 100 -7.43 9.26 -3.22
CA GLN A 100 -5.98 9.37 -3.21
C GLN A 100 -5.42 9.33 -1.79
N MET A 101 -6.02 10.03 -0.82
CA MET A 101 -5.57 10.00 0.57
C MET A 101 -5.66 8.59 1.17
N LEU A 102 -6.79 7.90 0.97
CA LEU A 102 -7.05 6.56 1.49
C LEU A 102 -6.21 5.47 0.80
N SER A 103 -5.85 5.64 -0.45
CA SER A 103 -4.96 4.70 -1.15
C SER A 103 -3.49 4.91 -0.76
N TRP A 104 -3.03 6.17 -0.71
CA TRP A 104 -1.64 6.48 -0.38
C TRP A 104 -1.29 6.28 1.10
N ILE A 105 -2.26 6.35 2.02
CA ILE A 105 -1.99 6.04 3.43
C ILE A 105 -1.59 4.56 3.62
N GLU A 106 -2.12 3.63 2.83
CA GLU A 106 -1.72 2.21 2.84
C GLU A 106 -0.24 2.05 2.45
N VAL A 107 0.20 2.82 1.47
CA VAL A 107 1.61 2.87 1.04
C VAL A 107 2.49 3.45 2.14
N LEU A 108 2.04 4.51 2.81
CA LEU A 108 2.78 5.12 3.91
C LEU A 108 2.86 4.21 5.13
N ASN A 109 1.84 3.40 5.40
CA ASN A 109 1.89 2.39 6.46
C ASN A 109 3.02 1.38 6.25
N LEU A 110 3.46 1.17 5.00
CA LEU A 110 4.64 0.34 4.73
C LEU A 110 5.88 0.89 5.41
N VAL A 111 6.02 2.20 5.62
CA VAL A 111 7.18 2.80 6.32
C VAL A 111 7.41 2.16 7.69
N PHE A 112 6.36 1.71 8.37
CA PHE A 112 6.44 1.10 9.70
C PHE A 112 6.61 -0.43 9.68
N SER A 113 6.75 -1.04 8.50
CA SER A 113 6.99 -2.48 8.39
C SER A 113 8.45 -2.83 8.69
N LYS A 114 8.69 -3.97 9.36
CA LYS A 114 10.02 -4.35 9.88
C LYS A 114 11.10 -4.52 8.80
N ASP A 115 10.72 -4.93 7.59
CA ASP A 115 11.66 -5.31 6.52
C ASP A 115 11.77 -4.24 5.41
N VAL A 116 11.44 -2.98 5.70
CA VAL A 116 11.37 -1.95 4.68
C VAL A 116 12.73 -1.38 4.34
N HIS A 117 13.02 -1.37 3.05
CA HIS A 117 14.15 -0.65 2.50
C HIS A 117 13.82 0.83 2.30
N HIS A 118 14.04 1.63 3.34
CA HIS A 118 13.64 3.05 3.41
C HIS A 118 14.13 3.90 2.23
N PRO A 119 15.39 3.83 1.77
CA PRO A 119 15.83 4.57 0.58
C PRO A 119 15.07 4.25 -0.71
N GLN A 120 14.72 3.00 -0.92
CA GLN A 120 13.98 2.59 -2.12
C GLN A 120 12.52 3.05 -2.04
N LEU A 121 11.90 2.92 -0.86
CA LEU A 121 10.54 3.41 -0.62
C LEU A 121 10.47 4.94 -0.75
N PHE A 122 11.41 5.68 -0.16
CA PHE A 122 11.50 7.13 -0.30
C PHE A 122 11.65 7.56 -1.77
N LYS A 123 12.53 6.88 -2.52
CA LYS A 123 12.71 7.16 -3.95
C LYS A 123 11.42 6.92 -4.74
N ALA A 124 10.72 5.82 -4.44
CA ALA A 124 9.47 5.48 -5.11
C ALA A 124 8.36 6.50 -4.77
N LEU A 125 8.23 6.90 -3.50
CA LEU A 125 7.29 7.95 -3.07
C LEU A 125 7.57 9.29 -3.77
N LYS A 126 8.85 9.67 -3.88
CA LYS A 126 9.25 10.92 -4.54
C LYS A 126 8.92 10.94 -6.04
N GLN A 127 8.86 9.78 -6.69
CA GLN A 127 8.65 9.64 -8.13
C GLN A 127 7.19 9.39 -8.49
N GLY A 128 6.49 8.52 -7.76
CA GLY A 128 5.16 8.04 -8.12
C GLY A 128 4.01 8.73 -7.40
N ALA A 129 4.25 9.41 -6.28
CA ALA A 129 3.17 9.90 -5.44
C ALA A 129 2.84 11.39 -5.70
N PRO A 130 1.55 11.77 -5.63
CA PRO A 130 1.16 13.19 -5.63
C PRO A 130 1.74 13.89 -4.39
N LYS A 131 2.65 14.86 -4.61
CA LYS A 131 3.40 15.53 -3.53
C LYS A 131 2.49 16.17 -2.49
N SER A 132 1.43 16.84 -2.92
CA SER A 132 0.45 17.48 -2.03
C SER A 132 -0.23 16.47 -1.10
N ILE A 133 -0.54 15.27 -1.59
CA ILE A 133 -1.18 14.20 -0.83
C ILE A 133 -0.19 13.61 0.18
N ILE A 134 1.01 13.23 -0.26
CA ILE A 134 2.02 12.63 0.65
C ILE A 134 2.47 13.61 1.73
N CYS A 135 2.75 14.86 1.37
CA CYS A 135 3.10 15.89 2.33
C CYS A 135 2.00 16.06 3.39
N LYS A 136 0.72 16.13 2.96
CA LYS A 136 -0.43 16.22 3.87
C LYS A 136 -0.56 14.98 4.77
N LEU A 137 -0.41 13.77 4.23
CA LEU A 137 -0.51 12.53 5.01
C LEU A 137 0.65 12.37 6.01
N MET A 138 1.85 12.85 5.68
CA MET A 138 3.01 12.84 6.57
C MET A 138 3.01 14.00 7.57
N GLY A 139 2.17 15.02 7.38
CA GLY A 139 2.18 16.24 8.20
C GLY A 139 3.43 17.10 7.98
N ILE A 140 3.95 17.16 6.75
CA ILE A 140 5.17 17.88 6.38
C ILE A 140 4.91 18.82 5.21
N ASP A 141 5.69 19.91 5.10
CA ASP A 141 5.55 20.84 3.96
C ASP A 141 6.25 20.32 2.70
N ILE A 142 7.45 19.75 2.88
CA ILE A 142 8.32 19.34 1.78
C ILE A 142 8.84 17.92 2.04
N LEU A 143 8.76 17.06 1.02
CA LEU A 143 9.31 15.71 1.06
C LEU A 143 10.85 15.73 0.93
N THR A 144 11.53 15.83 2.07
CA THR A 144 12.99 15.73 2.20
C THR A 144 13.38 14.43 2.92
N ILE A 145 14.65 14.03 2.83
CA ILE A 145 15.15 12.85 3.55
C ILE A 145 14.99 13.04 5.06
N ASN A 146 15.31 14.23 5.58
CA ASN A 146 15.16 14.53 7.01
C ASN A 146 13.71 14.38 7.45
N ASN A 147 12.76 14.99 6.73
CA ASN A 147 11.34 14.91 7.06
C ASN A 147 10.80 13.48 6.96
N TYR A 148 11.25 12.73 5.96
CA TYR A 148 10.92 11.31 5.83
C TYR A 148 11.46 10.48 7.00
N CYS A 149 12.73 10.67 7.40
CA CYS A 149 13.32 9.94 8.53
C CYS A 149 12.62 10.27 9.84
N CYS A 150 12.25 11.54 10.07
CA CYS A 150 11.45 11.97 11.21
C CYS A 150 10.08 11.28 11.23
N PHE A 151 9.37 11.27 10.10
CA PHE A 151 8.09 10.57 9.95
C PHE A 151 8.22 9.06 10.20
N ALA A 152 9.28 8.44 9.67
CA ALA A 152 9.54 7.01 9.82
C ALA A 152 10.06 6.61 11.21
N GLY A 153 10.43 7.57 12.06
CA GLY A 153 11.05 7.29 13.35
C GLY A 153 12.43 6.63 13.26
N ILE A 154 13.17 6.85 12.16
CA ILE A 154 14.49 6.24 11.94
C ILE A 154 15.60 7.29 12.02
N ALA A 155 16.77 6.87 12.49
CA ALA A 155 17.97 7.68 12.42
C ALA A 155 18.39 7.88 10.95
N ARG A 156 18.83 9.09 10.61
CA ARG A 156 19.36 9.40 9.27
C ARG A 156 20.54 8.50 8.89
N THR A 157 21.38 8.14 9.84
CA THR A 157 22.48 7.20 9.65
C THR A 157 22.01 5.82 9.19
N ASN A 158 20.87 5.33 9.68
CA ASN A 158 20.30 4.06 9.23
C ASN A 158 19.85 4.13 7.77
N PHE A 159 19.25 5.27 7.37
CA PHE A 159 18.86 5.51 5.99
C PHE A 159 20.09 5.54 5.06
N GLU A 160 21.13 6.28 5.44
CA GLU A 160 22.38 6.40 4.68
C GLU A 160 23.12 5.05 4.59
N TYR A 161 23.10 4.26 5.67
CA TYR A 161 23.66 2.91 5.67
C TYR A 161 22.95 1.96 4.71
N GLN A 162 21.60 1.96 4.69
CA GLN A 162 20.84 1.18 3.71
C GLN A 162 21.13 1.65 2.28
N GLN A 163 21.31 2.96 2.07
CA GLN A 163 21.63 3.53 0.77
C GLN A 163 23.03 3.13 0.29
N SER A 164 24.03 3.14 1.17
CA SER A 164 25.41 2.77 0.83
C SER A 164 25.56 1.27 0.59
N LYS A 165 24.84 0.43 1.34
CA LYS A 165 24.82 -1.03 1.11
C LYS A 165 24.42 -1.39 -0.32
N ILE A 166 23.39 -0.74 -0.88
CA ILE A 166 23.01 -0.94 -2.30
C ILE A 166 24.11 -0.47 -3.25
N SER A 167 24.76 0.66 -2.97
CA SER A 167 25.84 1.17 -3.83
C SER A 167 27.04 0.23 -3.87
N ILE A 168 27.35 -0.40 -2.72
CA ILE A 168 28.40 -1.41 -2.61
C ILE A 168 27.99 -2.69 -3.34
N GLU A 169 26.78 -3.19 -3.14
CA GLU A 169 26.26 -4.37 -3.85
C GLU A 169 26.20 -4.15 -5.37
N LYS A 170 25.77 -2.98 -5.84
CA LYS A 170 25.80 -2.63 -7.27
C LYS A 170 27.21 -2.45 -7.81
N GLY A 171 28.14 -1.95 -7.00
CA GLY A 171 29.57 -1.87 -7.32
C GLY A 171 30.23 -3.25 -7.41
N LEU A 172 29.81 -4.20 -6.56
CA LEU A 172 30.25 -5.60 -6.58
C LEU A 172 29.64 -6.41 -7.73
N VAL A 173 28.40 -6.14 -8.12
CA VAL A 173 27.79 -6.71 -9.35
C VAL A 173 28.36 -6.04 -10.61
N GLY A 174 29.00 -4.87 -10.47
CA GLY A 174 29.81 -4.20 -11.48
C GLY A 174 31.27 -4.64 -11.50
N LEU A 175 31.61 -5.86 -11.06
CA LEU A 175 32.93 -6.44 -11.29
C LEU A 175 33.19 -6.50 -12.81
N PRO A 176 34.24 -5.84 -13.34
CA PRO A 176 34.69 -6.13 -14.68
C PRO A 176 35.05 -7.61 -14.73
N MET A 177 34.46 -8.31 -15.69
CA MET A 177 34.73 -9.71 -15.99
C MET A 177 36.12 -9.82 -16.67
N ASN A 178 37.18 -9.41 -15.98
CA ASN A 178 38.56 -9.74 -16.37
C ASN A 178 39.15 -10.64 -15.30
N MET A 179 39.11 -11.94 -15.61
CA MET A 179 39.84 -12.99 -14.91
C MET A 179 41.33 -12.95 -15.32
N ASP A 180 41.99 -11.79 -15.24
CA ASP A 180 43.42 -11.67 -15.57
C ASP A 180 44.33 -12.24 -14.47
N TRP A 181 43.76 -12.75 -13.38
CA TRP A 181 44.48 -13.42 -12.29
C TRP A 181 44.42 -14.96 -12.37
N MET A 182 43.83 -15.53 -13.43
CA MET A 182 43.87 -16.98 -13.70
C MET A 182 44.83 -17.39 -14.82
N VAL A 183 45.82 -16.56 -15.15
CA VAL A 183 46.94 -16.97 -16.00
C VAL A 183 48.22 -16.96 -15.17
N ASN A 184 48.51 -18.11 -14.58
CA ASN A 184 49.87 -18.59 -14.29
C ASN A 184 49.94 -20.04 -14.73
#